data_AF-A0A6J7PYR9-F1
#
_entry.id   AF-A0A6J7PYR9-F1
#
_cell.length_a   1.000
_cell.length_b   1.000
_cell.length_c   1.000
_cell.angle_alpha   90.00
_cell.angle_beta   90.00
_cell.angle_gamma   90.00
#
_symmetry.space_group_name_H-M   'P 1'
#
loop_
_entity.id
_entity.type
_entity.pdbx_description
1 polymer ?
#
loop_
_entity_poly.entity_id
_entity_poly.type
_entity_poly.pdbx_seq_one_letter_code
_entity_poly.pdbx_strand_id
1 'polypeptide(L)' 'MEIRLLLEELLPRVKDWAVDGPIERLRSNFIGGMKHLPMTIETR' A
#
# COMPACT_ATOMS: atom_id res chain seq x y z
N MET A 1 -3.26 16.07 -2.11
CA MET A 1 -4.60 16.01 -1.47
C MET A 1 -5.10 14.58 -1.41
N GLU A 2 -4.84 13.77 -2.46
CA GLU A 2 -5.35 12.40 -2.56
C GLU A 2 -4.86 11.49 -1.44
N ILE A 3 -3.59 11.58 -1.03
CA ILE A 3 -3.05 10.73 0.05
C ILE A 3 -3.83 10.93 1.36
N ARG A 4 -4.18 12.18 1.68
CA ARG A 4 -4.95 12.48 2.90
C ARG A 4 -6.33 11.84 2.83
N LEU A 5 -7.06 12.06 1.73
CA LEU A 5 -8.41 11.51 1.55
C LEU A 5 -8.40 9.97 1.52
N LEU A 6 -7.40 9.36 0.88
CA LEU A 6 -7.21 7.92 0.88
C LEU A 6 -7.04 7.39 2.31
N LEU A 7 -6.18 8.01 3.11
CA LEU A 7 -5.93 7.57 4.48
C LEU A 7 -7.14 7.82 5.39
N GLU A 8 -7.84 8.95 5.25
CA GLU A 8 -9.07 9.26 5.99
C GLU A 8 -10.15 8.19 5.78
N GLU A 9 -10.30 7.70 4.55
CA GLU A 9 -11.28 6.66 4.21
C GLU A 9 -10.80 5.24 4.55
N LEU A 10 -9.49 4.98 4.52
CA LEU A 10 -8.92 3.65 4.72
C LEU A 10 -8.76 3.31 6.21
N LEU A 11 -8.22 4.23 7.01
CA LEU A 11 -7.88 3.99 8.42
C LEU A 11 -9.07 3.57 9.32
N PRO A 12 -10.32 4.03 9.10
CA PRO A 12 -11.46 3.56 9.89
C PRO A 12 -11.83 2.09 9.63
N ARG A 13 -11.54 1.57 8.43
CA ARG A 13 -11.96 0.25 7.94
C ARG A 13 -10.90 -0.84 8.18
N VAL A 14 -9.64 -0.45 8.30
CA VAL A 14 -8.53 -1.38 8.49
C VAL A 14 -8.13 -1.44 9.97
N LYS A 15 -8.05 -2.65 10.50
CA LYS A 15 -7.52 -2.94 11.83
C LYS A 15 -6.01 -3.11 11.80
N ASP A 16 -5.51 -3.88 10.84
CA ASP A 16 -4.08 -4.13 10.64
C ASP A 16 -3.76 -4.43 9.17
N TRP A 17 -2.51 -4.22 8.77
CA TRP A 17 -1.99 -4.66 7.48
C TRP A 17 -0.53 -5.10 7.61
N ALA A 18 -0.11 -6.07 6.79
CA ALA A 18 1.27 -6.53 6.76
C ALA A 18 1.68 -6.92 5.34
N VAL A 19 2.97 -6.75 5.01
CA VAL A 19 3.54 -7.25 3.76
C VAL A 19 3.59 -8.77 3.84
N ASP A 20 3.02 -9.45 2.85
CA ASP A 20 2.86 -10.90 2.83
C ASP A 20 3.67 -11.60 1.72
N GLY A 21 4.70 -10.93 1.20
CA GLY A 21 5.61 -11.52 0.22
C GLY A 21 6.65 -10.55 -0.33
N PRO A 22 7.41 -10.99 -1.35
CA PRO A 22 8.42 -10.16 -2.01
C PRO A 22 7.80 -8.97 -2.75
N ILE A 23 8.36 -7.77 -2.54
CA ILE A 23 7.92 -6.55 -3.23
C ILE A 23 8.60 -6.43 -4.59
N GLU A 24 7.82 -6.29 -5.66
CA GLU A 24 8.36 -5.99 -6.98
C GLU A 24 8.52 -4.47 -7.16
N ARG A 25 9.72 -4.03 -7.52
CA ARG A 25 10.00 -2.63 -7.84
C ARG A 25 9.81 -2.34 -9.32
N LEU A 26 9.40 -1.11 -9.62
CA LEU A 26 9.38 -0.62 -10.99
C LEU A 26 10.82 -0.44 -11.48
N ARG A 27 11.14 -0.98 -12.66
CA ARG A 27 12.42 -0.69 -13.33
C ARG A 27 12.32 0.66 -14.03
N SER A 28 12.66 1.72 -13.31
CA SER A 28 12.75 3.07 -13.85
C SER A 28 13.97 3.77 -13.27
N ASN A 29 14.72 4.47 -14.12
CA ASN A 29 15.84 5.32 -13.68
C ASN A 29 15.36 6.69 -13.19
N PHE A 30 14.06 6.98 -13.29
CA PHE A 30 13.46 8.27 -12.95
C PHE A 30 12.44 8.17 -11.80
N ILE A 31 11.68 7.06 -11.70
CA ILE A 31 10.56 6.91 -10.76
C ILE A 31 10.82 5.72 -9.83
N GLY A 32 10.84 5.97 -8.52
CA GLY A 32 10.97 4.95 -7.47
C GLY A 32 9.66 4.22 -7.15
N GLY A 33 9.00 3.64 -8.15
CA GLY A 33 7.68 2.99 -7.99
C GLY A 33 7.75 1.55 -7.46
N MET A 34 6.63 1.07 -6.89
CA MET A 34 6.38 -0.36 -6.66
C MET A 34 5.47 -0.88 -7.77
N LYS A 35 5.84 -2.01 -8.38
CA LYS A 35 5.06 -2.71 -9.40
C LYS A 35 4.05 -3.67 -8.75
N HIS A 36 4.46 -4.35 -7.68
CA HIS A 36 3.59 -5.22 -6.90
C HIS A 36 3.97 -5.13 -5.42
N LEU A 37 2.97 -4.89 -4.57
CA LEU A 37 3.10 -4.85 -3.12
C LEU A 37 2.07 -5.84 -2.55
N PRO A 38 2.47 -7.09 -2.31
CA PRO A 38 1.57 -8.09 -1.75
C PRO A 38 1.33 -7.72 -0.27
N MET A 39 0.07 -7.69 0.15
CA MET A 39 -0.32 -7.37 1.53
C MET A 39 -1.50 -8.21 2.01
N THR A 40 -1.42 -8.60 3.28
CA THR A 40 -2.56 -9.11 4.04
C THR A 40 -3.19 -7.96 4.82
N ILE A 41 -4.53 -7.92 4.85
CA ILE A 41 -5.29 -6.85 5.51
C ILE A 41 -6.29 -7.49 6.48
N GLU A 42 -6.24 -7.07 7.75
CA GLU A 42 -7.27 -7.37 8.73
C GLU A 42 -8.25 -6.19 8.76
N THR A 43 -9.52 -6.45 8.43
CA THR A 43 -10.58 -5.44 8.53
C THR A 43 -11.19 -5.43 9.92
N ARG A 44 -11.76 -4.29 10.33
CA ARG A 44 -12.56 -4.20 11.56
C ARG A 44 -13.93 -4.84 11.42
#